data_AF-A0A354YXZ3-F1
#
_entry.id   AF-A0A354YXZ3-F1
#
_cell.length_a   1.000
_cell.length_b   1.000
_cell.length_c   1.000
_cell.angle_alpha   90.00
_cell.angle_beta   90.00
_cell.angle_gamma   90.00
#
_symmetry.space_group_name_H-M   'P 1'
#
loop_
_entity.id
_entity.type
_entity.pdbx_description
1 polymer ?
#
loop_
_entity_poly.entity_id
_entity_poly.type
_entity_poly.pdbx_seq_one_letter_code
_entity_poly.pdbx_strand_id
1 'polypeptide(L)'
;MTRVKICGIRCLEEAIAAREAGAWAIGQVFAPSPRRLEVDVAAAINRKLGRTILKIGVFVNEEVEDLRRIAASCRLDMVQLHGDEEPAYLEEVSVPVIKSFRMRGSLELEQLRRWRPWAYLFDSYRPGVYGGTGESFDW
;
A
#
# COMPACT_ATOMS: atom_id res chain seq x y z
N MET A 1 13.11 15.37 -7.60
CA MET A 1 11.85 15.10 -8.32
C MET A 1 10.98 14.21 -7.44
N THR A 2 9.70 14.54 -7.28
CA THR A 2 8.77 13.83 -6.39
C THR A 2 8.25 12.54 -7.05
N ARG A 3 8.16 11.45 -6.27
CA ARG A 3 7.56 10.18 -6.74
C ARG A 3 6.05 10.19 -6.46
N VAL A 4 5.25 9.78 -7.44
CA VAL A 4 3.78 9.76 -7.35
C VAL A 4 3.27 8.33 -7.45
N LYS A 5 2.47 7.89 -6.47
CA LYS A 5 1.78 6.58 -6.47
C LYS A 5 0.27 6.79 -6.66
N ILE A 6 -0.34 6.08 -7.61
CA ILE A 6 -1.80 6.08 -7.79
C ILE A 6 -2.40 4.83 -7.12
N CYS A 7 -3.23 5.02 -6.10
CA CYS A 7 -3.69 3.92 -5.24
C CYS A 7 -5.15 3.54 -5.51
N GLY A 8 -5.49 2.25 -5.34
CA GLY A 8 -6.85 1.74 -5.55
C GLY A 8 -7.15 1.37 -6.99
N ILE A 9 -6.14 0.94 -7.75
CA ILE A 9 -6.27 0.44 -9.13
C ILE A 9 -7.01 -0.90 -9.11
N ARG A 10 -8.04 -1.03 -9.94
CA ARG A 10 -8.91 -2.22 -10.00
C ARG A 10 -8.96 -2.88 -11.37
N CYS A 11 -8.58 -2.19 -12.44
CA CYS A 11 -8.51 -2.77 -13.77
C CYS A 11 -7.20 -2.42 -14.50
N LEU A 12 -6.98 -3.09 -15.64
CA LEU A 12 -5.77 -2.91 -16.44
C LEU A 12 -5.71 -1.51 -17.05
N GLU A 13 -6.85 -0.99 -17.49
CA GLU A 13 -6.97 0.30 -18.17
C GLU A 13 -6.56 1.44 -17.24
N GLU A 14 -7.04 1.41 -15.98
CA GLU A 14 -6.61 2.34 -14.92
C GLU A 14 -5.10 2.26 -14.67
N ALA A 15 -4.53 1.05 -14.64
CA ALA A 15 -3.11 0.85 -14.42
C ALA A 15 -2.24 1.40 -15.57
N ILE A 16 -2.68 1.19 -16.82
CA ILE A 16 -2.03 1.70 -18.02
C ILE A 16 -2.09 3.23 -18.03
N ALA A 17 -3.25 3.81 -17.76
CA ALA A 17 -3.42 5.26 -17.69
C ALA A 17 -2.51 5.89 -16.62
N ALA A 18 -2.42 5.30 -15.43
CA ALA A 18 -1.52 5.76 -14.37
C ALA A 18 -0.04 5.73 -14.82
N ARG A 19 0.38 4.63 -15.47
CA ARG A 19 1.73 4.49 -16.01
C ARG A 19 2.04 5.54 -17.07
N GLU A 20 1.14 5.76 -18.03
CA GLU A 20 1.33 6.72 -19.12
C GLU A 20 1.33 8.17 -18.63
N ALA A 21 0.62 8.45 -17.55
CA ALA A 21 0.68 9.74 -16.84
C ALA A 21 1.97 9.94 -16.03
N GLY A 22 2.90 8.97 -16.01
CA GLY A 22 4.18 9.08 -15.33
C GLY A 22 4.16 8.68 -13.85
N ALA A 23 3.17 7.90 -13.41
CA ALA A 23 3.15 7.38 -12.04
C ALA A 23 4.39 6.50 -11.77
N TRP A 24 5.00 6.71 -10.61
CA TRP A 24 6.11 5.89 -10.13
C TRP A 24 5.65 4.48 -9.73
N ALA A 25 4.44 4.38 -9.16
CA ALA A 25 3.86 3.12 -8.72
C ALA A 25 2.32 3.13 -8.76
N ILE A 26 1.75 1.93 -8.77
CA ILE A 26 0.31 1.71 -8.53
C ILE A 26 0.08 1.00 -7.20
N GLY A 27 -1.07 1.28 -6.57
CA GLY A 27 -1.53 0.60 -5.36
C GLY A 27 -2.73 -0.30 -5.64
N GLN A 28 -2.67 -1.56 -5.21
CA GLN A 28 -3.77 -2.53 -5.26
C GLN A 28 -4.19 -2.87 -3.83
N VAL A 29 -5.48 -2.80 -3.52
CA VAL A 29 -5.98 -2.97 -2.15
C VAL A 29 -6.47 -4.39 -1.93
N PHE A 30 -5.91 -5.09 -0.94
CA PHE A 30 -6.29 -6.47 -0.58
C PHE A 30 -7.11 -6.54 0.72
N ALA A 31 -7.27 -5.42 1.42
CA ALA A 31 -8.11 -5.29 2.61
C ALA A 31 -9.59 -4.97 2.29
N PRO A 32 -10.53 -5.17 3.25
CA PRO A 32 -11.91 -4.74 3.11
C PRO A 32 -12.03 -3.25 2.72
N SER A 33 -12.51 -2.99 1.51
CA SER A 33 -12.62 -1.64 0.93
C SER A 33 -13.51 -1.69 -0.32
N PRO A 34 -14.21 -0.60 -0.69
CA PRO A 34 -14.85 -0.49 -2.01
C PRO A 34 -13.85 -0.62 -3.17
N ARG A 35 -12.56 -0.43 -2.89
CA ARG A 35 -11.46 -0.55 -3.85
C ARG A 35 -10.73 -1.89 -3.77
N ARG A 36 -11.25 -2.85 -2.98
CA ARG A 36 -10.66 -4.18 -2.83
C ARG A 36 -10.57 -4.87 -4.18
N LEU A 37 -9.45 -5.55 -4.40
CA LEU A 37 -9.18 -6.34 -5.58
C LEU A 37 -8.93 -7.80 -5.17
N GLU A 38 -9.52 -8.74 -5.91
CA GLU A 38 -9.25 -10.16 -5.73
C GLU A 38 -7.83 -10.51 -6.23
N VAL A 39 -7.21 -11.51 -5.61
CA VAL A 39 -5.80 -11.89 -5.82
C VAL A 39 -5.55 -12.32 -7.26
N ASP A 40 -6.46 -13.10 -7.84
CA ASP A 40 -6.39 -13.59 -9.21
C ASP A 40 -6.52 -12.45 -10.24
N VAL A 41 -7.41 -11.49 -10.00
CA VAL A 41 -7.58 -10.29 -10.82
C VAL A 41 -6.31 -9.45 -10.77
N ALA A 42 -5.76 -9.19 -9.58
CA ALA A 42 -4.53 -8.45 -9.40
C ALA A 42 -3.35 -9.13 -10.12
N ALA A 43 -3.20 -10.44 -9.99
CA ALA A 43 -2.18 -11.22 -10.69
C ALA A 43 -2.32 -11.15 -12.22
N ALA A 44 -3.55 -11.18 -12.74
CA ALA A 44 -3.81 -11.05 -14.17
C ALA A 44 -3.42 -9.67 -14.73
N ILE A 45 -3.76 -8.59 -14.01
CA ILE A 45 -3.34 -7.23 -14.35
C ILE A 45 -1.80 -7.14 -14.32
N ASN A 46 -1.19 -7.61 -13.23
CA ASN A 46 0.25 -7.47 -13.00
C ASN A 46 1.08 -8.26 -14.02
N ARG A 47 0.58 -9.42 -14.49
CA ARG A 47 1.20 -10.17 -15.58
C ARG A 47 1.24 -9.39 -16.89
N LYS A 48 0.17 -8.66 -17.22
CA LYS A 48 0.12 -7.82 -18.44
C LYS A 48 1.01 -6.58 -18.33
N LEU A 49 1.12 -5.99 -17.14
CA LEU A 49 2.00 -4.84 -16.88
C LEU A 49 3.50 -5.23 -16.84
N GLY A 50 3.81 -6.45 -16.40
CA GLY A 50 5.19 -6.90 -16.23
C GLY A 50 5.97 -5.97 -15.28
N ARG A 51 7.15 -5.53 -15.74
CA ARG A 51 8.06 -4.66 -14.97
C ARG A 51 7.97 -3.17 -15.35
N THR A 52 6.96 -2.76 -16.12
CA THR A 52 6.87 -1.37 -16.62
C THR A 52 6.44 -0.36 -15.57
N ILE A 53 5.91 -0.81 -14.43
CA ILE A 53 5.50 0.03 -13.29
C ILE A 53 5.58 -0.78 -11.99
N LEU A 54 5.92 -0.12 -10.88
CA LEU A 54 5.96 -0.73 -9.55
C LEU A 54 4.55 -1.01 -9.04
N LYS A 55 4.37 -2.19 -8.45
CA LYS A 55 3.10 -2.69 -7.91
C LYS A 55 3.19 -2.78 -6.40
N ILE A 56 2.32 -2.06 -5.70
CA ILE A 56 2.31 -1.98 -4.24
C ILE A 56 0.99 -2.55 -3.74
N GLY A 57 1.03 -3.62 -2.94
CA GLY A 57 -0.18 -4.15 -2.29
C GLY A 57 -0.47 -3.41 -0.99
N VAL A 58 -1.73 -3.07 -0.73
CA VAL A 58 -2.17 -2.42 0.49
C VAL A 58 -2.93 -3.42 1.35
N PHE A 59 -2.47 -3.59 2.59
CA PHE A 59 -2.98 -4.54 3.57
C PHE A 59 -3.35 -3.83 4.87
N VAL A 60 -4.28 -4.42 5.62
CA VAL A 60 -4.72 -3.95 6.93
C VAL A 60 -4.82 -5.16 7.84
N ASN A 61 -3.88 -5.30 8.78
CA ASN A 61 -3.88 -6.39 9.76
C ASN A 61 -4.01 -7.79 9.13
N GLU A 62 -3.41 -7.97 7.95
CA GLU A 62 -3.39 -9.27 7.28
C GLU A 62 -2.38 -10.18 7.97
N GLU A 63 -2.67 -11.48 8.05
CA GLU A 63 -1.70 -12.45 8.55
C GLU A 63 -0.47 -12.48 7.62
N VAL A 64 0.72 -12.61 8.21
CA VAL A 64 1.99 -12.49 7.49
C VAL A 64 2.08 -13.53 6.37
N GLU A 65 1.67 -14.77 6.65
CA GLU A 65 1.67 -15.88 5.70
C GLU A 65 0.80 -15.56 4.46
N ASP A 66 -0.38 -14.99 4.69
CA ASP A 66 -1.29 -14.61 3.62
C ASP A 66 -0.77 -13.43 2.82
N LEU A 67 -0.22 -12.42 3.48
CA LEU A 67 0.44 -11.30 2.79
C LEU A 67 1.60 -11.81 1.92
N ARG A 68 2.46 -12.69 2.43
CA ARG A 68 3.58 -13.30 1.67
C ARG A 68 3.06 -14.04 0.44
N ARG A 69 2.02 -14.86 0.61
CA ARG A 69 1.38 -15.62 -0.48
C ARG A 69 0.80 -14.69 -1.54
N ILE A 70 0.09 -13.63 -1.14
CA ILE A 70 -0.49 -12.64 -2.05
C ILE A 70 0.60 -11.87 -2.78
N ALA A 71 1.64 -11.40 -2.06
CA ALA A 71 2.76 -10.68 -2.66
C ALA A 71 3.48 -11.49 -3.73
N ALA A 72 3.73 -12.78 -3.46
CA ALA A 72 4.31 -13.69 -4.43
C ALA A 72 3.38 -13.94 -5.63
N SER A 73 2.11 -14.26 -5.39
CA SER A 73 1.13 -14.57 -6.43
C SER A 73 0.87 -13.40 -7.38
N CYS A 74 0.76 -12.19 -6.82
CA CYS A 74 0.53 -10.96 -7.57
C CYS A 74 1.83 -10.34 -8.10
N ARG A 75 3.01 -10.88 -7.75
CA ARG A 75 4.32 -10.30 -8.07
C ARG A 75 4.41 -8.83 -7.67
N LEU A 76 4.02 -8.55 -6.42
CA LEU A 76 4.14 -7.22 -5.84
C LEU A 76 5.62 -6.86 -5.66
N ASP A 77 5.96 -5.61 -5.95
CA ASP A 77 7.32 -5.10 -5.77
C ASP A 77 7.54 -4.57 -4.35
N MET A 78 6.46 -4.13 -3.68
CA MET A 78 6.45 -3.62 -2.31
C MET A 78 5.09 -3.89 -1.66
N VAL A 79 5.02 -3.77 -0.33
CA VAL A 79 3.74 -3.75 0.39
C VAL A 79 3.59 -2.48 1.21
N GLN A 80 2.34 -2.09 1.43
CA GLN A 80 1.95 -1.02 2.30
C GLN A 80 1.10 -1.60 3.43
N LEU A 81 1.61 -1.47 4.66
CA LEU A 81 0.88 -1.81 5.88
C LEU A 81 0.08 -0.57 6.33
N HIS A 82 -1.23 -0.73 6.43
CA HIS A 82 -2.14 0.38 6.71
C HIS A 82 -2.96 0.17 8.00
N GLY A 83 -2.80 -0.99 8.66
CA GLY A 83 -3.46 -1.29 9.92
C GLY A 83 -2.67 -0.86 11.14
N ASP A 84 -2.86 -1.64 12.20
CA ASP A 84 -2.26 -1.53 13.52
C ASP A 84 -1.23 -2.64 13.75
N GLU A 85 -0.57 -3.08 12.66
CA GLU A 85 0.49 -4.09 12.69
C GLU A 85 1.65 -3.65 13.60
N GLU A 86 2.44 -4.59 14.10
CA GLU A 86 3.60 -4.31 14.95
C GLU A 86 4.93 -4.26 14.17
N PRO A 87 5.99 -3.59 14.68
CA PRO A 87 7.27 -3.50 13.99
C PRO A 87 7.90 -4.84 13.62
N ALA A 88 7.67 -5.89 14.41
CA ALA A 88 8.15 -7.24 14.14
C ALA A 88 7.68 -7.78 12.78
N TYR A 89 6.53 -7.31 12.29
CA TYR A 89 5.99 -7.63 10.97
C TYR A 89 6.98 -7.30 9.84
N LEU A 90 7.82 -6.28 10.01
CA LEU A 90 8.82 -5.90 8.99
C LEU A 90 9.88 -6.99 8.77
N GLU A 91 10.27 -7.71 9.81
CA GLU A 91 11.30 -8.75 9.73
C GLU A 91 10.83 -9.97 8.93
N GLU A 92 9.51 -10.07 8.81
CA GLU A 92 8.85 -11.20 8.19
C GLU A 92 8.54 -10.99 6.70
N VAL A 93 8.54 -9.76 6.22
CA VAL A 93 8.19 -9.45 4.83
C VAL A 93 9.45 -9.37 3.96
N SER A 94 9.46 -10.12 2.87
CA SER A 94 10.63 -10.22 1.96
C SER A 94 10.74 -9.10 0.93
N VAL A 95 9.77 -8.20 0.88
CA VAL A 95 9.74 -7.03 -0.02
C VAL A 95 9.73 -5.73 0.79
N PRO A 96 10.20 -4.61 0.22
CA PRO A 96 10.19 -3.33 0.92
C PRO A 96 8.78 -2.95 1.41
N VAL A 97 8.73 -2.44 2.64
CA VAL A 97 7.47 -2.08 3.30
C VAL A 97 7.32 -0.56 3.38
N ILE A 98 6.13 -0.06 3.08
CA ILE A 98 5.66 1.28 3.41
C ILE A 98 4.76 1.16 4.63
N LYS A 99 5.08 1.81 5.75
CA LYS A 99 4.22 1.82 6.93
C LYS A 99 3.38 3.09 6.97
N SER A 100 2.06 2.92 7.06
CA SER A 100 1.11 4.03 7.14
C SER A 100 0.81 4.39 8.59
N PHE A 101 0.73 5.69 8.87
CA PHE A 101 0.36 6.28 10.16
C PHE A 101 -0.84 7.20 9.97
N ARG A 102 -1.86 7.02 10.81
CA ARG A 102 -3.09 7.83 10.79
C ARG A 102 -2.88 9.07 11.68
N MET A 103 -2.94 10.25 11.09
CA MET A 103 -2.72 11.51 11.81
C MET A 103 -3.99 11.90 12.58
N ARG A 104 -3.99 11.74 13.91
CA ARG A 104 -5.04 12.19 14.85
C ARG A 104 -4.69 13.51 15.57
N GLY A 105 -3.75 14.28 15.02
CA GLY A 105 -3.06 15.38 15.68
C GLY A 105 -1.55 15.20 15.56
N SER A 106 -0.79 15.62 16.57
CA SER A 106 0.66 15.40 16.60
C SER A 106 1.01 13.91 16.70
N LEU A 107 1.90 13.44 15.83
CA LEU A 107 2.42 12.08 15.87
C LEU A 107 3.65 12.01 16.77
N GLU A 108 3.67 11.07 17.71
CA GLU A 108 4.81 10.88 18.60
C GLU A 108 6.01 10.30 17.82
N LEU A 109 7.13 11.03 17.81
CA LEU A 109 8.35 10.58 17.14
C LEU A 109 8.84 9.21 17.62
N GLU A 110 8.62 8.87 18.88
CA GLU A 110 8.97 7.56 19.43
C GLU A 110 8.22 6.42 18.75
N GLN A 111 6.96 6.64 18.36
CA GLN A 111 6.20 5.64 17.60
C GLN A 111 6.83 5.39 16.23
N LEU A 112 7.32 6.43 15.56
CA LEU A 112 8.01 6.29 14.27
C LEU A 112 9.36 5.58 14.40
N ARG A 113 10.13 5.89 15.45
CA ARG A 113 11.48 5.35 15.71
C ARG A 113 11.49 3.83 15.90
N ARG A 114 10.37 3.26 16.35
CA ARG A 114 10.21 1.81 16.48
C ARG A 114 10.18 1.08 15.14
N TRP A 115 9.89 1.78 14.04
CA TRP A 115 9.82 1.20 12.71
C TRP A 115 11.07 1.54 11.90
N ARG A 116 11.47 0.63 11.02
CA ARG A 116 12.49 0.88 9.99
C ARG A 116 11.98 0.45 8.60
N PRO A 117 10.87 1.04 8.12
CA PRO A 117 10.31 0.71 6.82
C PRO A 117 11.12 1.38 5.70
N TRP A 118 10.84 1.02 4.44
CA TRP A 118 11.39 1.73 3.29
C TRP A 118 10.88 3.18 3.19
N ALA A 119 9.61 3.39 3.56
CA ALA A 119 9.05 4.73 3.72
C ALA A 119 7.93 4.76 4.77
N TYR A 120 7.71 5.96 5.30
CA TYR A 120 6.54 6.31 6.09
C TYR A 120 5.49 6.95 5.20
N LEU A 121 4.22 6.60 5.39
CA LEU A 121 3.08 7.25 4.76
C LEU A 121 2.20 7.85 5.85
N PHE A 122 1.91 9.14 5.75
CA PHE A 122 1.00 9.83 6.67
C PHE A 122 -0.35 10.01 5.99
N ASP A 123 -1.40 9.46 6.58
CA ASP A 123 -2.77 9.55 6.06
C ASP A 123 -3.66 10.28 7.07
N SER A 124 -4.69 10.97 6.59
CA SER A 124 -5.65 11.64 7.48
C SER A 124 -6.53 10.62 8.18
N TYR A 125 -6.72 10.82 9.49
CA TYR A 125 -7.55 9.92 10.29
C TYR A 125 -9.04 10.20 10.09
N ARG A 126 -9.81 9.15 9.80
CA ARG A 126 -11.25 9.08 10.12
C ARG A 126 -11.55 7.87 11.00
N PRO A 127 -12.43 8.00 12.02
CA PRO A 127 -12.87 6.85 12.82
C PRO A 127 -13.47 5.75 11.95
N GLY A 128 -13.00 4.51 12.15
CA GLY A 128 -13.54 3.32 11.48
C GLY A 128 -13.16 3.13 10.01
N VAL A 129 -12.36 4.03 9.41
CA VAL A 129 -11.97 3.95 7.99
C VAL A 129 -10.44 3.94 7.85
N TYR A 130 -9.93 3.01 7.04
CA TYR A 130 -8.52 2.94 6.68
C TYR A 130 -8.29 3.68 5.35
N GLY A 131 -7.81 4.93 5.47
CA GLY A 131 -7.37 5.80 4.39
C GLY A 131 -8.43 6.24 3.37
N GLY A 132 -8.02 7.12 2.45
CA GLY A 132 -8.85 7.54 1.29
C GLY A 132 -10.06 8.40 1.62
N THR A 133 -9.96 9.24 2.65
CA THR A 133 -11.04 10.11 3.14
C THR A 133 -11.16 11.41 2.34
N GLY A 134 -10.09 11.81 1.64
CA GLY A 134 -9.99 13.07 0.89
C GLY A 134 -9.78 14.30 1.76
N GLU A 135 -9.55 14.12 3.06
CA GLU A 135 -9.33 15.22 4.01
C GLU A 135 -7.84 15.51 4.18
N SER A 136 -7.48 16.79 4.18
CA SER A 136 -6.14 17.27 4.53
C SER A 136 -5.97 17.38 6.04
N PHE A 137 -4.77 17.16 6.54
CA PHE A 137 -4.35 17.53 7.89
C PHE A 137 -3.30 18.66 7.81
N ASP A 138 -3.01 19.29 8.95
CA ASP A 138 -1.97 20.32 9.05
C ASP A 138 -0.59 19.66 8.92
N TRP A 139 0.08 19.90 7.78
CA TRP A 139 1.34 19.27 7.38
C TRP A 139 2.54 19.80 8.15
#